data_AF-A0A6L7XRR5-F1
#
_entry.id   AF-A0A6L7XRR5-F1
#
_cell.length_a   1.000
_cell.length_b   1.000
_cell.length_c   1.000
_cell.angle_alpha   90.00
_cell.angle_beta   90.00
_cell.angle_gamma   90.00
#
_symmetry.space_group_name_H-M   'P 1'
#
loop_
_entity.id
_entity.type
_entity.pdbx_description
1 polymer ?
#
loop_
_entity_poly.entity_id
_entity_poly.type
_entity_poly.pdbx_seq_one_letter_code
_entity_poly.pdbx_strand_id
1 'polypeptide(L)'
;MAAKPKRHRVLLRLPVDLHAQVVEAARRYGRSANSEMVARLEHSLRGVSQQESAIEPPLLPYVETTFRRDLSRQETQLLLCFRRLSDRQRQGLLELLMQ
;
A
#
# COMPACT_ATOMS: atom_id res chain seq x y z
N MET A 1 23.97 -14.80 24.55
CA MET A 1 22.80 -14.14 25.17
C MET A 1 21.99 -13.49 24.04
N ALA A 2 20.77 -13.97 23.76
CA ALA A 2 19.95 -13.43 22.67
C ALA A 2 19.45 -12.02 23.02
N ALA A 3 19.77 -11.04 22.17
CA ALA A 3 19.32 -9.67 22.35
C ALA A 3 17.79 -9.59 22.25
N LYS A 4 17.15 -9.04 23.28
CA LYS A 4 15.70 -8.84 23.33
C LYS A 4 15.30 -7.87 22.19
N PRO A 5 14.31 -8.19 21.35
CA PRO A 5 13.94 -7.31 20.24
C PRO A 5 13.48 -5.95 20.77
N LYS A 6 14.09 -4.86 20.29
CA LYS A 6 13.67 -3.49 20.61
C LYS A 6 12.25 -3.27 20.09
N ARG A 7 11.32 -3.01 21.00
CA ARG A 7 9.95 -2.61 20.66
C ARG A 7 9.99 -1.17 20.16
N HIS A 8 9.70 -0.98 18.88
CA HIS A 8 9.55 0.34 18.28
C HIS A 8 8.08 0.71 18.31
N ARG A 9 7.74 1.83 18.94
CA ARG A 9 6.39 2.40 18.95
C ARG A 9 6.38 3.60 18.01
N VAL A 10 5.53 3.53 16.99
CA VAL A 10 5.33 4.63 16.03
C VAL A 10 4.02 5.32 16.36
N LEU A 11 4.05 6.65 16.41
CA LEU A 11 2.87 7.49 16.61
C LEU A 11 2.55 8.15 15.28
N LEU A 12 1.33 7.94 14.79
CA LEU A 12 0.86 8.50 13.52
C LEU A 12 -0.31 9.43 13.82
N ARG A 13 -0.31 10.62 13.22
CA ARG A 13 -1.50 11.48 13.18
C ARG A 13 -2.28 11.13 11.94
N LEU A 14 -3.51 10.67 12.15
CA LEU A 14 -4.42 10.29 11.08
C LEU A 14 -5.50 11.37 10.99
N PRO A 15 -5.94 11.75 9.77
CA PRO A 15 -7.14 12.55 9.60
C PRO A 15 -8.33 11.89 10.30
N VAL A 16 -9.22 12.69 10.88
CA VAL A 16 -10.36 12.21 11.68
C VAL A 16 -11.20 11.23 10.88
N ASP A 17 -11.46 11.53 9.61
CA ASP A 17 -12.26 10.69 8.73
C ASP A 17 -11.61 9.32 8.47
N LEU A 18 -10.29 9.29 8.28
CA LEU A 18 -9.55 8.05 8.06
C LEU A 18 -9.51 7.19 9.33
N HIS A 19 -9.35 7.81 10.49
CA HIS A 19 -9.43 7.11 11.76
C HIS A 19 -10.82 6.48 11.95
N ALA A 20 -11.91 7.22 11.65
CA ALA A 20 -13.27 6.70 11.74
C ALA A 20 -13.48 5.49 10.82
N GLN A 21 -12.96 5.53 9.59
CA GLN A 21 -13.03 4.41 8.65
C GLN A 21 -12.28 3.17 9.16
N VAL A 22 -11.12 3.33 9.81
CA VAL A 22 -10.36 2.22 10.40
C VAL A 22 -11.13 1.60 11.57
N VAL A 23 -11.74 2.42 12.43
CA VAL A 23 -12.55 1.94 13.55
C VAL A 23 -13.76 1.14 13.07
N GLU A 24 -14.46 1.64 12.05
CA GLU A 24 -15.61 0.93 11.47
C GLU A 24 -15.21 -0.39 10.82
N ALA A 25 -14.09 -0.44 10.10
CA ALA A 25 -13.59 -1.69 9.56
C ALA A 25 -13.18 -2.67 10.66
N ALA A 26 -12.49 -2.19 11.70
CA ALA A 26 -12.07 -3.02 12.82
C ALA A 26 -13.28 -3.68 13.53
N ARG A 27 -14.39 -2.95 13.67
CA ARG A 27 -15.67 -3.50 14.17
C ARG A 27 -16.20 -4.63 13.30
N ARG A 28 -16.19 -4.48 11.97
CA ARG A 28 -16.67 -5.51 11.03
C ARG A 28 -15.87 -6.82 11.13
N TYR A 29 -14.57 -6.72 11.40
CA TYR A 29 -13.69 -7.90 11.53
C TYR A 29 -13.50 -8.38 12.98
N GLY A 30 -14.17 -7.74 13.95
CA GLY A 30 -14.04 -8.09 15.37
C GLY A 30 -12.63 -7.89 15.94
N ARG A 31 -11.90 -6.87 15.45
CA ARG A 31 -10.50 -6.60 15.82
C ARG A 31 -10.34 -5.19 16.41
N SER A 32 -9.19 -4.94 17.04
CA SER A 32 -8.84 -3.58 17.47
C SER A 32 -8.45 -2.71 16.29
N ALA A 33 -8.68 -1.40 16.38
CA ALA A 33 -8.27 -0.45 15.33
C ALA A 33 -6.76 -0.50 15.05
N ASN A 34 -5.94 -0.74 16.07
CA ASN A 34 -4.50 -0.88 15.91
C ASN A 34 -4.14 -2.17 15.15
N SER A 35 -4.78 -3.29 15.48
CA SER A 35 -4.59 -4.57 14.76
C SER A 35 -5.04 -4.47 13.30
N GLU A 36 -6.12 -3.76 13.03
CA GLU A 36 -6.60 -3.48 11.68
C GLU A 36 -5.62 -2.60 10.90
N MET A 37 -5.06 -1.57 11.54
CA MET A 37 -4.04 -0.71 10.94
C MET A 37 -2.77 -1.49 10.61
N VAL A 38 -2.29 -2.33 11.53
CA VAL A 38 -1.14 -3.21 11.29
C VAL A 38 -1.43 -4.19 10.16
N ALA A 39 -2.59 -4.85 10.15
CA ALA A 39 -2.96 -5.79 9.09
C ALA A 39 -3.02 -5.12 7.71
N ARG A 40 -3.55 -3.89 7.62
CA ARG A 40 -3.57 -3.11 6.39
C ARG A 40 -2.18 -2.67 5.94
N LEU A 41 -1.33 -2.25 6.87
CA LEU A 41 0.06 -1.89 6.57
C LEU A 41 0.84 -3.12 6.12
N GLU A 42 0.71 -4.26 6.80
CA GLU A 42 1.32 -5.53 6.39
C GLU A 42 0.82 -5.96 5.02
N HIS A 43 -0.49 -5.87 4.75
CA HIS A 43 -1.05 -6.20 3.45
C HIS A 43 -0.57 -5.25 2.35
N SER A 44 -0.51 -3.94 2.60
CA SER A 44 0.05 -2.97 1.66
C SER A 44 1.53 -3.21 1.38
N LEU A 45 2.32 -3.55 2.40
CA LEU A 45 3.75 -3.87 2.26
C LEU A 45 3.98 -5.22 1.56
N ARG A 46 3.13 -6.22 1.82
CA ARG A 46 3.17 -7.52 1.14
C ARG A 46 2.68 -7.44 -0.31
N GLY A 47 1.67 -6.60 -0.58
CA GLY A 47 1.16 -6.30 -1.93
C GLY A 47 2.14 -5.51 -2.81
N VAL A 48 3.18 -4.91 -2.22
CA VAL A 48 4.35 -4.39 -2.96
C VAL A 48 5.26 -5.53 -3.43
N SER A 49 5.15 -6.74 -2.86
CA SER A 49 6.08 -7.84 -3.13
C SER A 49 5.53 -9.06 -3.84
N GLN A 50 4.23 -9.40 -3.81
CA GLN A 50 3.72 -10.49 -4.66
C GLN A 50 2.20 -10.61 -4.51
N GLN A 51 1.51 -10.68 -5.65
CA GLN A 51 0.16 -11.24 -5.82
C GLN A 51 -0.98 -10.47 -5.13
N GLU A 52 -1.84 -9.81 -5.92
CA GLU A 52 -3.28 -10.08 -5.84
C GLU A 52 -4.02 -9.46 -7.04
N SER A 53 -4.26 -10.33 -8.01
CA SER A 53 -5.20 -10.17 -9.13
C SER A 53 -6.57 -10.77 -8.82
N ALA A 54 -7.01 -10.81 -7.55
CA ALA A 54 -8.21 -11.61 -7.21
C ALA A 54 -9.29 -10.90 -6.39
N ILE A 55 -9.11 -9.67 -5.89
CA ILE A 55 -10.19 -8.93 -5.23
C ILE A 55 -10.03 -7.43 -5.53
N GLU A 56 -10.82 -6.89 -6.45
CA GLU A 56 -10.91 -5.45 -6.77
C GLU A 56 -12.11 -4.81 -5.99
N PRO A 57 -12.32 -3.47 -5.95
CA PRO A 57 -11.74 -2.46 -5.04
C PRO A 57 -12.79 -1.74 -4.14
N PRO A 58 -12.39 -0.82 -3.21
CA PRO A 58 -12.35 0.61 -3.60
C PRO A 58 -11.15 1.39 -3.03
N LEU A 59 -10.28 0.75 -2.24
CA LEU A 59 -9.24 1.49 -1.52
C LEU A 59 -7.96 1.69 -2.32
N LEU A 60 -7.59 0.82 -3.27
CA LEU A 60 -6.44 1.13 -4.13
C LEU A 60 -6.62 2.44 -4.90
N PRO A 61 -7.77 2.71 -5.56
CA PRO A 61 -8.00 4.00 -6.21
C PRO A 61 -7.99 5.17 -5.22
N TYR A 62 -8.55 5.01 -4.02
CA TYR A 62 -8.62 6.07 -3.02
C TYR A 62 -7.25 6.39 -2.39
N VAL A 63 -6.46 5.35 -2.13
CA VAL A 63 -5.10 5.48 -1.58
C VAL A 63 -4.14 5.96 -2.67
N GLU A 64 -4.31 5.53 -3.92
CA GLU A 64 -3.58 6.11 -5.05
C GLU A 64 -3.91 7.59 -5.24
N THR A 65 -5.18 7.99 -5.23
CA THR A 65 -5.59 9.41 -5.37
C THR A 65 -5.20 10.28 -4.18
N THR A 66 -5.21 9.73 -2.96
CA THR A 66 -4.86 10.50 -1.75
C THR A 66 -3.34 10.67 -1.56
N PHE A 67 -2.53 9.72 -2.03
CA PHE A 67 -1.07 9.74 -1.83
C PHE A 67 -0.25 10.05 -3.08
N ARG A 68 -0.84 10.01 -4.28
CA ARG A 68 -0.18 10.49 -5.50
C ARG A 68 -0.47 11.98 -5.67
N ARG A 69 0.60 12.79 -5.56
CA ARG A 69 0.68 14.10 -6.23
C ARG A 69 0.04 13.98 -7.61
N ASP A 70 -0.81 14.95 -8.00
CA ASP A 70 -1.63 14.97 -9.22
C ASP A 70 -0.89 14.45 -10.46
N LEU A 71 -0.85 13.13 -10.61
CA LEU A 71 -0.23 12.46 -11.74
C LEU A 71 -1.22 12.61 -12.88
N SER A 72 -0.76 13.17 -13.99
CA SER A 72 -1.55 13.29 -15.20
C SER A 72 -2.05 11.92 -15.64
N ARG A 73 -3.14 11.90 -16.43
CA ARG A 73 -3.73 10.66 -16.96
C ARG A 73 -2.68 9.78 -17.67
N GLN A 74 -1.71 10.41 -18.33
CA GLN A 74 -0.62 9.74 -19.02
C GLN A 74 0.34 9.06 -18.05
N GLU A 75 0.78 9.76 -16.99
CA GLU A 75 1.69 9.20 -16.00
C GLU A 75 1.04 8.07 -15.20
N THR A 76 -0.26 8.20 -14.91
CA THR A 76 -1.04 7.14 -14.27
C THR A 76 -1.09 5.88 -15.15
N GLN A 77 -1.37 6.03 -16.46
CA GLN A 77 -1.34 4.90 -17.38
C GLN A 77 0.05 4.28 -17.49
N LEU A 78 1.11 5.09 -17.51
CA LEU A 78 2.48 4.60 -17.59
C LEU A 78 2.84 3.75 -16.36
N LEU A 79 2.46 4.21 -15.17
CA LEU A 79 2.66 3.45 -13.93
C LEU A 79 1.82 2.16 -13.89
N LEU A 80 0.60 2.17 -14.39
CA LEU A 80 -0.24 0.96 -14.49
C LEU A 80 0.36 -0.05 -15.47
N CYS A 81 0.85 0.40 -16.62
CA CYS A 81 1.54 -0.44 -17.60
C CYS A 81 2.82 -1.02 -16.99
N PHE A 82 3.66 -0.20 -16.35
CA PHE A 82 4.89 -0.65 -15.70
C PHE A 82 4.62 -1.70 -14.62
N ARG A 83 3.57 -1.52 -13.82
CA ARG A 83 3.16 -2.49 -12.80
C ARG A 83 2.60 -3.79 -13.37
N ARG A 84 2.14 -3.83 -14.61
CA ARG A 84 1.69 -5.07 -15.26
C ARG A 84 2.82 -5.89 -15.89
N LEU A 85 4.01 -5.29 -16.06
CA LEU A 85 5.19 -5.98 -16.58
C LEU A 85 5.76 -6.97 -15.55
N SER A 86 6.34 -8.06 -16.05
CA SER A 86 7.14 -8.98 -15.24
C SER A 86 8.43 -8.32 -14.75
N ASP A 87 9.03 -8.81 -13.66
CA ASP A 87 10.21 -8.18 -13.06
C ASP A 87 11.37 -8.04 -14.05
N ARG A 88 11.59 -9.06 -14.88
CA ARG A 88 12.59 -9.03 -15.96
C ARG A 88 12.33 -7.92 -17.00
N GLN A 89 11.06 -7.70 -17.36
CA GLN A 89 10.67 -6.64 -18.29
C GLN A 89 10.78 -5.26 -17.66
N ARG A 90 10.47 -5.12 -16.37
CA ARG A 90 10.66 -3.86 -15.63
C ARG A 90 12.14 -3.49 -15.54
N GLN A 91 13.00 -4.45 -15.22
CA GLN A 91 14.45 -4.23 -15.18
C GLN A 91 15.01 -3.83 -16.54
N GLY A 92 14.64 -4.54 -17.61
CA GLY A 92 15.05 -4.15 -18.97
C GLY A 92 14.55 -2.76 -19.39
N LEU A 93 13.33 -2.38 -18.98
CA LEU A 93 12.79 -1.04 -19.25
C LEU A 93 13.51 0.06 -18.45
N LEU A 94 13.88 -0.23 -17.20
CA LEU A 94 14.68 0.69 -16.39
C LEU A 94 16.10 0.86 -16.97
N GLU A 95 16.72 -0.21 -17.45
CA GLU A 95 18.02 -0.14 -18.13
C GLU A 95 17.96 0.70 -19.42
N LEU A 96 16.87 0.60 -20.19
CA LEU A 96 16.64 1.40 -21.40
C LEU A 96 16.39 2.89 -21.11
N LEU A 97 15.73 3.22 -19.99
CA LEU A 97 15.45 4.61 -19.61
C LEU A 97 16.64 5.30 -18.91
N MET A 98 17.60 4.53 -18.40
CA MET A 98 18.79 5.01 -17.68
C MET A 98 20.03 5.12 -18.57
N GLN A 99 19.90 4.88 -19.89
CA GLN A 99 20.89 5.23 -20.91
C GLN A 99 20.75 6.69 -21.34
#